data_AF-A0A871R894-F1
#
_entry.id   AF-A0A871R894-F1
#
_cell.length_a   1.000
_cell.length_b   1.000
_cell.length_c   1.000
_cell.angle_alpha   90.00
_cell.angle_beta   90.00
_cell.angle_gamma   90.00
#
_symmetry.space_group_name_H-M   'P 1'
#
loop_
_entity.id
_entity.type
_entity.pdbx_description
1 polymer ?
#
loop_
_entity_poly.entity_id
_entity_poly.type
_entity_poly.pdbx_seq_one_letter_code
_entity_poly.pdbx_strand_id
1 'polypeptide(L)'
;MVVFEQASAPPFVEKVFSGEYRWPMEVSYDQLINSIISGVNGSLQVGGRIASLPLHSVAVKILKWNVPLEAKSATPLLQLTRMAIKKALASLPEKAFTILEPIMKVSVFVNDQDLGVVTQDLMSARNAQINDIEEQDHSYTGEEALWAREEAEKTYVPFDSTMRYVQSGQSGGKKVIRAEAPLREMIGYLPKLRSLTKGRGIYDMEYKGMERTTLDRTRTILEDDEE
;
A
#
# COMPACT_ATOMS: atom_id res chain seq x y z
N MET A 1 11.71 -5.98 11.64
CA MET A 1 13.10 -5.71 12.09
C MET A 1 13.53 -6.80 13.05
N VAL A 2 14.71 -7.41 12.85
CA VAL A 2 15.27 -8.39 13.79
C VAL A 2 16.35 -7.70 14.62
N VAL A 3 16.21 -7.73 15.93
CA VAL A 3 17.15 -7.11 16.87
C VAL A 3 17.77 -8.21 17.72
N PHE A 4 19.10 -8.32 17.63
CA PHE A 4 19.89 -9.18 18.51
C PHE A 4 20.33 -8.36 19.71
N GLU A 5 19.97 -8.81 20.91
CA GLU A 5 20.49 -8.22 22.14
C GLU A 5 21.95 -8.69 22.35
N GLN A 6 22.85 -7.82 22.82
CA GLN A 6 24.26 -8.20 23.02
C GLN A 6 24.39 -9.40 23.97
N ALA A 7 23.54 -9.47 25.01
CA ALA A 7 23.49 -10.57 25.97
C ALA A 7 22.83 -11.86 25.43
N SER A 8 22.34 -11.85 24.19
CA SER A 8 21.69 -13.03 23.60
C SER A 8 22.67 -14.04 23.01
N ALA A 9 23.93 -13.63 22.84
CA ALA A 9 24.98 -14.45 22.26
C ALA A 9 25.34 -15.63 23.19
N PRO A 10 25.63 -16.82 22.63
CA PRO A 10 26.16 -17.92 23.40
C PRO A 10 27.47 -17.53 24.10
N PRO A 11 27.78 -18.09 25.29
CA PRO A 11 29.01 -17.75 26.03
C PRO A 11 30.31 -17.98 25.23
N PHE A 12 30.32 -18.92 24.29
CA PHE A 12 31.49 -19.15 23.44
C PHE A 12 31.68 -18.04 22.40
N VAL A 13 30.59 -17.42 21.94
CA VAL A 13 30.64 -16.29 20.99
C VAL A 13 31.18 -15.05 21.69
N GLU A 14 30.70 -14.76 22.90
CA GLU A 14 31.22 -13.65 23.73
C GLU A 14 32.72 -13.78 23.98
N LYS A 15 33.19 -14.99 24.31
CA LYS A 15 34.62 -15.28 24.48
C LYS A 15 35.44 -15.10 23.21
N VAL A 16 34.90 -15.46 22.04
CA VAL A 16 35.58 -15.22 20.75
C VAL A 16 35.70 -13.71 20.48
N PHE A 17 34.64 -12.93 20.70
CA PHE A 17 34.67 -11.48 20.49
C PHE A 17 35.52 -10.72 21.52
N SER A 18 35.71 -11.27 22.72
CA SER A 18 36.66 -10.73 23.72
C SER A 18 38.14 -10.97 23.37
N GLY A 19 38.43 -11.73 22.31
CA GLY A 19 39.78 -12.05 21.86
C GLY A 19 40.45 -13.22 22.61
N GLU A 20 39.76 -13.82 23.57
CA GLU A 20 40.27 -14.93 24.38
C GLU A 20 40.31 -16.27 23.64
N TYR A 21 39.53 -16.42 22.56
CA TYR A 21 39.29 -17.72 21.94
C TYR A 21 39.21 -17.66 20.41
N ARG A 22 39.75 -18.68 19.72
CA ARG A 22 39.58 -18.85 18.27
C ARG A 22 38.22 -19.46 17.97
N TRP A 23 37.60 -19.06 16.86
CA TRP A 23 36.29 -19.58 16.45
C TRP A 23 36.31 -21.12 16.31
N PRO A 24 35.50 -21.86 17.09
CA PRO A 24 35.61 -23.33 17.18
C PRO A 24 34.81 -24.10 16.12
N MET A 25 33.95 -23.42 15.35
CA MET A 25 32.98 -24.07 14.46
C MET A 25 33.41 -23.97 12.99
N GLU A 26 33.05 -24.95 12.16
CA GLU A 26 33.29 -24.88 10.70
C GLU A 26 32.42 -23.79 10.03
N VAL A 27 31.23 -23.54 10.57
CA VAL A 27 30.28 -22.54 10.08
C VAL A 27 30.66 -21.17 10.62
N SER A 28 30.68 -20.14 9.78
CA SER A 28 30.97 -18.77 10.20
C SER A 28 29.84 -18.16 11.06
N TYR A 29 30.18 -17.20 11.91
CA TYR A 29 29.20 -16.45 12.71
C TYR A 29 28.12 -15.80 11.84
N ASP A 30 28.52 -15.17 10.74
CA ASP A 30 27.60 -14.49 9.83
C ASP A 30 26.60 -15.46 9.18
N GLN A 31 27.05 -16.68 8.84
CA GLN A 31 26.16 -17.72 8.31
C GLN A 31 25.12 -18.16 9.34
N LEU A 32 25.46 -18.23 10.62
CA LEU A 32 24.50 -18.54 11.68
C LEU A 32 23.46 -17.42 11.83
N ILE A 33 23.91 -16.17 11.90
CA ILE A 33 23.03 -15.00 12.03
C ILE A 33 22.12 -14.86 10.81
N ASN A 34 22.68 -14.98 9.59
CA ASN A 34 21.90 -14.92 8.35
C ASN A 34 20.87 -16.05 8.26
N SER A 35 21.19 -17.24 8.78
CA SER A 35 20.22 -18.35 8.83
C SER A 35 19.07 -18.08 9.80
N ILE A 36 19.35 -17.45 10.95
CA ILE A 36 18.31 -17.02 11.89
C ILE A 36 17.44 -15.93 11.26
N ILE A 37 18.03 -14.90 10.67
CA ILE A 37 17.30 -13.80 10.00
C ILE A 37 16.41 -14.36 8.88
N SER A 38 16.95 -15.28 8.06
CA SER A 38 16.20 -15.92 6.98
C SER A 38 15.07 -16.81 7.51
N GLY A 39 15.29 -17.49 8.64
CA GLY A 39 14.26 -18.24 9.35
C GLY A 39 13.13 -17.34 9.86
N VAL A 40 13.47 -16.20 10.47
CA VAL A 40 12.52 -15.19 10.94
C VAL A 40 11.69 -14.64 9.77
N ASN A 41 12.34 -14.15 8.73
CA ASN A 41 11.65 -13.57 7.58
C ASN A 41 10.70 -14.58 6.90
N GLY A 42 11.16 -15.83 6.73
CA GLY A 42 10.30 -16.89 6.17
C GLY A 42 9.09 -17.22 7.06
N SER A 43 9.24 -17.17 8.38
CA SER A 43 8.12 -17.39 9.30
C SER A 43 7.13 -16.22 9.35
N LEU A 44 7.58 -14.97 9.16
CA LEU A 44 6.70 -13.80 9.15
C LEU A 44 5.87 -13.71 7.85
N GLN A 45 6.37 -14.24 6.74
CA GLN A 45 5.64 -14.28 5.47
C GLN A 45 4.40 -15.19 5.50
N VAL A 46 4.45 -16.28 6.27
CA VAL A 46 3.35 -17.27 6.38
C VAL A 46 2.78 -17.33 7.80
N GLY A 47 3.16 -16.36 8.64
CA GLY A 47 2.92 -16.39 10.09
C GLY A 47 1.60 -15.76 10.53
N GLY A 48 0.84 -15.16 9.62
CA GLY A 48 -0.43 -14.52 9.93
C GLY A 48 -1.43 -15.52 10.50
N ARG A 49 -1.93 -15.24 11.72
CA ARG A 49 -3.02 -16.04 12.31
C ARG A 49 -4.36 -15.78 11.61
N ILE A 50 -4.52 -14.59 11.04
CA ILE A 50 -5.69 -14.17 10.27
C ILE A 50 -5.36 -14.33 8.78
N ALA A 51 -6.16 -15.12 8.06
CA ALA A 51 -6.08 -15.34 6.60
C ALA A 51 -4.70 -15.78 6.06
N SER A 52 -3.78 -16.27 6.92
CA SER A 52 -2.41 -16.64 6.54
C SER A 52 -1.62 -15.54 5.81
N LEU A 53 -2.00 -14.27 6.04
CA LEU A 53 -1.36 -13.13 5.39
C LEU A 53 0.05 -12.84 5.96
N PRO A 54 0.95 -12.23 5.16
CA PRO A 54 2.25 -11.80 5.66
C PRO A 54 2.13 -10.78 6.78
N LEU A 55 2.91 -10.96 7.84
CA LEU A 55 2.96 -10.02 8.96
C LEU A 55 3.86 -8.83 8.64
N HIS A 56 3.27 -7.64 8.64
CA HIS A 56 3.98 -6.38 8.48
C HIS A 56 4.21 -5.67 9.83
N SER A 57 5.24 -4.81 9.91
CA SER A 57 5.56 -4.01 11.10
C SER A 57 5.85 -4.81 12.38
N VAL A 58 6.51 -5.97 12.25
CA VAL A 58 6.92 -6.81 13.39
C VAL A 58 8.38 -6.55 13.75
N ALA A 59 8.63 -6.33 15.05
CA ALA A 59 9.96 -6.35 15.63
C ALA A 59 10.17 -7.66 16.39
N VAL A 60 11.20 -8.44 16.02
CA VAL A 60 11.55 -9.69 16.70
C VAL A 60 12.84 -9.45 17.47
N LYS A 61 12.75 -9.58 18.80
CA LYS A 61 13.90 -9.50 19.70
C LYS A 61 14.33 -10.90 20.11
N ILE A 62 15.58 -11.26 19.83
CA ILE A 62 16.14 -12.55 20.21
C ILE A 62 16.82 -12.38 21.57
N LEU A 63 16.27 -13.02 22.60
CA LEU A 63 16.78 -12.91 23.97
C LEU A 63 17.95 -13.85 24.24
N LYS A 64 17.90 -15.09 23.74
CA LYS A 64 18.94 -16.10 23.94
C LYS A 64 18.90 -17.14 22.84
N TRP A 65 20.06 -17.51 22.31
CA TRP A 65 20.19 -18.64 21.38
C TRP A 65 21.42 -19.49 21.73
N ASN A 66 21.42 -20.75 21.29
CA ASN A 66 22.53 -21.68 21.50
C ASN A 66 22.61 -22.67 20.34
N VAL A 67 23.83 -23.06 19.97
CA VAL A 67 24.10 -24.04 18.90
C VAL A 67 25.17 -25.02 19.41
N PRO A 68 24.99 -26.33 19.22
CA PRO A 68 26.02 -27.30 19.58
C PRO A 68 27.27 -27.10 18.73
N LEU A 69 28.45 -27.28 19.34
CA LEU A 69 29.74 -27.05 18.69
C LEU A 69 30.01 -27.99 17.50
N GLU A 70 29.31 -29.12 17.46
CA GLU A 70 29.40 -30.16 16.43
C GLU A 70 28.60 -29.83 15.16
N ALA A 71 27.85 -28.72 15.14
CA ALA A 71 26.99 -28.36 14.02
C ALA A 71 27.82 -28.01 12.77
N LYS A 72 27.71 -28.84 11.74
CA LYS A 72 28.39 -28.65 10.43
C LYS A 72 27.60 -27.77 9.45
N SER A 73 26.32 -27.51 9.74
CA SER A 73 25.43 -26.77 8.84
C SER A 73 24.46 -25.89 9.62
N ALA A 74 24.15 -24.71 9.06
CA ALA A 74 23.17 -23.78 9.61
C ALA A 74 21.72 -24.07 9.17
N THR A 75 21.47 -25.04 8.28
CA THR A 75 20.13 -25.38 7.79
C THR A 75 19.16 -25.82 8.90
N PRO A 76 19.54 -26.65 9.89
CA PRO A 76 18.64 -27.03 10.98
C PRO A 76 18.18 -25.83 11.83
N LEU A 77 19.05 -24.83 12.00
CA LEU A 77 18.76 -23.62 12.76
C LEU A 77 17.61 -22.81 12.13
N LEU A 78 17.55 -22.79 10.80
CA LEU A 78 16.47 -22.13 10.06
C LEU A 78 15.09 -22.77 10.32
N GLN A 79 15.01 -24.09 10.45
CA GLN A 79 13.74 -24.77 10.78
C GLN A 79 13.34 -24.55 12.24
N LEU A 80 14.30 -24.63 13.16
CA LEU A 80 14.07 -24.41 14.59
C LEU A 80 13.57 -22.99 14.88
N THR A 81 14.17 -21.99 14.25
CA THR A 81 13.76 -20.59 14.39
C THR A 81 12.33 -20.37 13.89
N ARG A 82 11.96 -20.94 12.75
CA ARG A 82 10.57 -20.91 12.24
C ARG A 82 9.58 -21.52 13.23
N MET A 83 9.91 -22.69 13.80
CA MET A 83 9.06 -23.35 14.80
C MET A 83 8.91 -22.51 16.08
N ALA A 84 9.99 -21.89 16.55
CA ALA A 84 9.97 -21.03 17.72
C ALA A 84 9.06 -19.80 17.51
N ILE A 85 9.16 -19.16 16.35
CA ILE A 85 8.33 -17.99 16.01
C ILE A 85 6.86 -18.40 15.84
N LYS A 86 6.58 -19.54 15.19
CA LYS A 86 5.20 -20.05 15.07
C LYS A 86 4.57 -20.28 16.45
N LYS A 87 5.33 -20.83 17.41
CA LYS A 87 4.87 -20.98 18.81
C LYS A 87 4.66 -19.63 19.50
N ALA A 88 5.57 -18.68 19.31
CA ALA A 88 5.44 -17.34 19.87
C ALA A 88 4.19 -16.62 19.32
N LEU A 89 3.96 -16.68 18.00
CA LEU A 89 2.78 -16.11 17.36
C LEU A 89 1.49 -16.78 17.83
N ALA A 90 1.50 -18.10 18.06
CA ALA A 90 0.35 -18.82 18.60
C ALA A 90 -0.01 -18.41 20.04
N SER A 91 0.98 -18.00 20.84
CA SER A 91 0.77 -17.53 22.22
C SER A 91 0.21 -16.11 22.32
N LEU A 92 0.24 -15.33 21.24
CA LEU A 92 -0.28 -13.97 21.22
C LEU A 92 -1.82 -13.95 21.12
N PRO A 93 -2.48 -12.96 21.75
CA PRO A 93 -3.93 -12.81 21.66
C PRO A 93 -4.34 -12.41 20.24
N GLU A 94 -5.54 -12.83 19.82
CA GLU A 94 -6.06 -12.53 18.47
C GLU A 94 -6.22 -11.03 18.21
N LYS A 95 -6.51 -10.25 19.24
CA LYS A 95 -6.60 -8.77 19.17
C LYS A 95 -5.27 -8.09 18.81
N ALA A 96 -4.13 -8.79 18.90
CA ALA A 96 -2.85 -8.25 18.48
C ALA A 96 -2.69 -8.23 16.95
N PHE A 97 -3.53 -8.98 16.22
CA PHE A 97 -3.50 -9.07 14.78
C PHE A 97 -4.59 -8.20 14.18
N THR A 98 -4.22 -7.38 13.20
CA THR A 98 -5.14 -6.56 12.42
C THR A 98 -4.82 -6.74 10.95
N ILE A 99 -5.85 -6.75 10.11
CA ILE A 99 -5.67 -6.69 8.66
C ILE A 99 -5.26 -5.27 8.28
N LEU A 100 -4.39 -5.20 7.28
CA LEU A 100 -4.00 -3.96 6.64
C LEU A 100 -4.56 -3.96 5.21
N GLU A 101 -5.15 -2.85 4.81
CA GLU A 101 -5.61 -2.66 3.43
C GLU A 101 -4.83 -1.54 2.73
N PRO A 102 -4.56 -1.69 1.42
CA PRO A 102 -3.91 -0.65 0.63
C PRO A 102 -4.91 0.49 0.35
N ILE A 103 -4.52 1.70 0.72
CA ILE A 103 -5.25 2.93 0.45
C ILE A 103 -4.67 3.61 -0.80
N MET A 104 -5.57 4.06 -1.66
CA MET A 104 -5.27 4.76 -2.90
C MET A 104 -5.64 6.23 -2.78
N LYS A 105 -4.78 7.12 -3.25
CA LYS A 105 -5.14 8.51 -3.56
C LYS A 105 -5.81 8.52 -4.93
N VAL A 106 -7.09 8.81 -4.96
CA VAL A 106 -7.92 8.82 -6.17
C VAL A 106 -8.15 10.27 -6.59
N SER A 107 -7.90 10.57 -7.85
CA SER A 107 -8.24 11.84 -8.48
C SER A 107 -9.28 11.58 -9.57
N VAL A 108 -10.51 12.06 -9.37
CA VAL A 108 -11.61 11.87 -10.33
C VAL A 108 -11.91 13.17 -11.05
N PHE A 109 -11.84 13.15 -12.37
CA PHE A 109 -12.13 14.27 -13.25
C PHE A 109 -13.58 14.15 -13.75
N VAL A 110 -14.42 15.11 -13.37
CA VAL A 110 -15.84 15.14 -13.73
C VAL A 110 -16.29 16.55 -14.11
N ASN A 111 -17.44 16.64 -14.76
CA ASN A 111 -18.11 17.92 -14.98
C ASN A 111 -18.95 18.29 -13.75
N ASP A 112 -19.19 19.59 -13.55
CA ASP A 112 -19.99 20.11 -12.44
C ASP A 112 -21.39 19.47 -12.32
N GLN A 113 -22.03 19.14 -13.45
CA GLN A 113 -23.35 18.49 -13.49
C GLN A 113 -23.39 17.11 -12.84
N ASP A 114 -22.28 16.37 -12.91
CA ASP A 114 -22.20 14.97 -12.46
C ASP A 114 -21.49 14.85 -11.09
N LEU A 115 -21.02 15.97 -10.53
CA LEU A 115 -20.25 16.04 -9.29
C LEU A 115 -20.98 15.39 -8.11
N GLY A 116 -22.26 15.72 -7.91
CA GLY A 116 -23.05 15.22 -6.78
C GLY A 116 -23.24 13.70 -6.82
N VAL A 117 -23.50 13.14 -8.00
CA VAL A 117 -23.72 11.70 -8.16
C VAL A 117 -22.41 10.93 -7.93
N VAL A 118 -21.30 11.44 -8.45
CA VAL A 118 -19.99 10.80 -8.31
C VAL A 118 -19.45 10.89 -6.88
N THR A 119 -19.61 12.04 -6.22
CA THR A 119 -19.23 12.20 -4.81
C THR A 119 -20.05 11.27 -3.90
N GLN A 120 -21.35 11.14 -4.13
CA GLN A 120 -22.19 10.21 -3.40
C GLN A 120 -21.73 8.75 -3.57
N ASP A 121 -21.45 8.32 -4.81
CA ASP A 121 -21.04 6.95 -5.12
C ASP A 121 -19.68 6.61 -4.48
N LEU A 122 -18.72 7.54 -4.52
CA LEU A 122 -17.42 7.42 -3.85
C LEU A 122 -17.58 7.24 -2.33
N MET A 123 -18.44 8.03 -1.68
CA MET A 123 -18.63 7.94 -0.24
C MET A 123 -19.41 6.69 0.17
N SER A 124 -20.51 6.37 -0.52
CA SER A 124 -21.43 5.32 -0.08
C SER A 124 -20.97 3.92 -0.46
N ALA A 125 -20.56 3.72 -1.72
CA ALA A 125 -20.29 2.40 -2.26
C ALA A 125 -18.81 2.04 -2.25
N ARG A 126 -17.92 3.03 -2.04
CA ARG A 126 -16.47 2.86 -2.11
C ARG A 126 -15.74 3.23 -0.83
N ASN A 127 -16.48 3.63 0.21
CA ASN A 127 -15.95 4.05 1.50
C ASN A 127 -14.83 5.09 1.35
N ALA A 128 -14.91 5.94 0.33
CA ALA A 128 -13.88 6.94 0.06
C ALA A 128 -14.05 8.15 0.98
N GLN A 129 -12.94 8.66 1.48
CA GLN A 129 -12.88 9.93 2.19
C GLN A 129 -12.47 11.04 1.20
N ILE A 130 -13.36 12.00 0.97
CA ILE A 130 -13.06 13.15 0.09
C ILE A 130 -12.18 14.13 0.86
N ASN A 131 -11.01 14.41 0.31
CA ASN A 131 -10.06 15.36 0.86
C ASN A 131 -10.32 16.77 0.33
N ASP A 132 -10.50 16.90 -0.99
CA ASP A 132 -10.68 18.18 -1.65
C ASP A 132 -11.48 18.06 -2.96
N ILE A 133 -12.11 19.16 -3.37
CA ILE A 133 -12.79 19.29 -4.67
C ILE A 133 -12.26 20.58 -5.31
N GLU A 134 -11.35 20.41 -6.26
CA GLU A 134 -10.72 21.51 -6.99
C GLU A 134 -11.51 21.86 -8.25
N GLU A 135 -11.62 23.14 -8.55
CA GLU A 135 -11.98 23.61 -9.89
C GLU A 135 -10.74 23.51 -10.78
N GLN A 136 -10.85 22.75 -11.88
CA GLN A 136 -9.83 22.76 -12.91
C GLN A 136 -10.03 24.02 -13.76
N ASP A 137 -9.62 25.15 -13.19
CA ASP A 137 -9.57 26.40 -13.90
C ASP A 137 -8.51 26.30 -14.99
N HIS A 138 -8.95 26.06 -16.23
CA HIS A 138 -8.19 26.48 -17.41
C HIS A 138 -8.31 28.00 -17.60
N SER A 139 -8.24 28.78 -16.53
CA SER A 139 -7.94 30.19 -16.63
C SER A 139 -6.44 30.31 -16.89
N TYR A 140 -6.06 30.29 -18.16
CA TYR A 140 -4.84 30.94 -18.59
C TYR A 140 -4.83 32.33 -17.96
N THR A 141 -3.90 32.57 -17.04
CA THR A 141 -3.76 33.83 -16.34
C THR A 141 -3.57 34.94 -17.36
N GLY A 142 -4.56 35.82 -17.49
CA GLY A 142 -4.50 37.20 -18.03
C GLY A 142 -3.93 37.39 -19.44
N GLU A 143 -2.64 37.09 -19.64
CA GLU A 143 -1.84 37.50 -20.80
C GLU A 143 -1.61 36.35 -21.79
N GLU A 144 -1.43 35.11 -21.32
CA GLU A 144 -1.23 33.96 -22.24
C GLU A 144 -2.51 33.57 -22.99
N ALA A 145 -3.68 33.81 -22.41
CA ALA A 145 -4.96 33.56 -23.08
C ALA A 145 -5.18 34.53 -24.26
N LEU A 146 -4.68 35.76 -24.12
CA LEU A 146 -4.83 36.83 -25.11
C LEU A 146 -3.97 36.55 -26.32
N TRP A 147 -2.68 36.20 -26.14
CA TRP A 147 -1.79 35.85 -27.26
C TRP A 147 -2.35 34.66 -28.04
N ALA A 148 -2.81 33.61 -27.37
CA ALA A 148 -3.32 32.40 -28.03
C ALA A 148 -4.61 32.68 -28.82
N ARG A 149 -5.48 33.57 -28.32
CA ARG A 149 -6.68 34.02 -29.05
C ARG A 149 -6.30 34.89 -30.24
N GLU A 150 -5.41 35.84 -30.05
CA GLU A 150 -4.97 36.76 -31.10
C GLU A 150 -4.23 36.03 -32.23
N GLU A 151 -3.44 35.01 -31.90
CA GLU A 151 -2.72 34.16 -32.85
C GLU A 151 -3.66 33.16 -33.55
N ALA A 152 -4.67 32.63 -32.84
CA ALA A 152 -5.71 31.79 -33.43
C ALA A 152 -6.59 32.58 -34.42
N GLU A 153 -6.90 33.85 -34.13
CA GLU A 153 -7.63 34.73 -35.04
C GLU A 153 -6.82 35.06 -36.31
N LYS A 154 -5.49 35.13 -36.21
CA LYS A 154 -4.58 35.34 -37.36
C LYS A 154 -4.42 34.08 -38.21
N THR A 155 -4.65 32.90 -37.64
CA THR A 155 -4.53 31.62 -38.34
C THR A 155 -5.82 31.34 -39.12
N TYR A 156 -5.75 31.43 -40.46
CA TYR A 156 -6.90 31.16 -41.31
C TYR A 156 -7.43 29.74 -41.09
N VAL A 157 -8.63 29.65 -40.52
CA VAL A 157 -9.46 28.43 -40.52
C VAL A 157 -10.46 28.54 -41.67
N PRO A 158 -10.49 27.57 -42.60
CA PRO A 158 -11.55 27.48 -43.60
C PRO A 158 -12.92 27.52 -42.93
N PHE A 159 -13.90 28.14 -43.59
CA PHE A 159 -15.25 28.22 -43.04
C PHE A 159 -15.82 26.81 -42.82
N ASP A 160 -15.88 26.40 -41.56
CA ASP A 160 -16.54 25.18 -41.13
C ASP A 160 -17.89 25.57 -40.49
N SER A 161 -18.98 25.06 -41.06
CA SER A 161 -20.34 25.32 -40.55
C SER A 161 -20.56 24.77 -39.14
N THR A 162 -19.68 23.88 -38.64
CA THR A 162 -19.70 23.32 -37.29
C THR A 162 -18.99 24.20 -36.24
N MET A 163 -18.17 25.17 -36.65
CA MET A 163 -17.46 26.08 -35.72
C MET A 163 -18.37 26.95 -34.86
N ARG A 164 -19.60 27.24 -35.34
CA ARG A 164 -20.61 27.96 -34.53
C ARG A 164 -21.12 27.16 -33.33
N TYR A 165 -21.03 25.83 -33.36
CA TYR A 165 -21.48 24.99 -32.24
C TYR A 165 -20.52 25.07 -31.04
N VAL A 166 -19.22 25.29 -31.30
CA VAL A 166 -18.18 25.35 -30.25
C VAL A 166 -18.35 26.56 -29.33
N GLN A 167 -18.86 27.69 -29.84
CA GLN A 167 -19.10 28.89 -29.02
C GLN A 167 -20.32 28.80 -28.08
N SER A 168 -21.23 27.86 -28.33
CA SER A 168 -22.48 27.72 -27.56
C SER A 168 -22.47 26.58 -26.53
N GLY A 169 -21.44 25.73 -26.55
CA GLY A 169 -21.26 24.71 -25.52
C GLY A 169 -20.81 25.38 -24.24
N GLN A 170 -21.73 25.52 -23.26
CA GLN A 170 -21.37 25.83 -21.88
C GLN A 170 -20.16 24.97 -21.50
N SER A 171 -19.01 25.62 -21.31
CA SER A 171 -17.86 25.00 -20.65
C SER A 171 -18.31 24.75 -19.22
N GLY A 172 -18.97 23.61 -18.99
CA GLY A 172 -19.19 23.12 -17.64
C GLY A 172 -17.82 22.96 -17.02
N GLY A 173 -17.54 23.75 -15.99
CA GLY A 173 -16.24 23.71 -15.31
C GLY A 173 -15.88 22.27 -14.99
N LYS A 174 -14.68 21.86 -15.40
CA LYS A 174 -14.14 20.56 -15.00
C LYS A 174 -13.78 20.67 -13.52
N LYS A 175 -14.20 19.67 -12.76
CA LYS A 175 -13.95 19.54 -11.34
C LYS A 175 -13.06 18.31 -11.13
N VAL A 176 -12.15 18.41 -10.17
CA VAL A 176 -11.29 17.31 -9.76
C VAL A 176 -11.63 16.97 -8.31
N ILE A 177 -12.12 15.75 -8.08
CA ILE A 177 -12.37 15.23 -6.74
C ILE A 177 -11.12 14.49 -6.29
N ARG A 178 -10.48 14.96 -5.21
CA ARG A 178 -9.38 14.25 -4.54
C ARG A 178 -9.95 13.48 -3.37
N ALA A 179 -9.81 12.17 -3.40
CA ALA A 179 -10.30 11.28 -2.35
C ALA A 179 -9.29 10.19 -2.00
N GLU A 180 -9.46 9.60 -0.84
CA GLU A 180 -8.74 8.40 -0.42
C GLU A 180 -9.72 7.25 -0.30
N ALA A 181 -9.44 6.16 -1.00
CA ALA A 181 -10.30 4.99 -1.03
C ALA A 181 -9.48 3.71 -0.92
N PRO A 182 -10.01 2.66 -0.27
CA PRO A 182 -9.38 1.34 -0.31
C PRO A 182 -9.32 0.79 -1.74
N LEU A 183 -8.17 0.19 -2.12
CA LEU A 183 -7.99 -0.35 -3.47
C LEU A 183 -9.05 -1.40 -3.82
N ARG A 184 -9.43 -2.25 -2.85
CA ARG A 184 -10.43 -3.32 -3.03
C ARG A 184 -11.73 -2.79 -3.63
N GLU A 185 -12.20 -1.65 -3.13
CA GLU A 185 -13.46 -1.03 -3.58
C GLU A 185 -13.33 -0.40 -4.97
N MET A 186 -12.14 0.09 -5.31
CA MET A 186 -11.89 0.81 -6.57
C MET A 186 -11.72 -0.12 -7.77
N ILE A 187 -11.62 -1.44 -7.55
CA ILE A 187 -11.57 -2.44 -8.63
C ILE A 187 -12.85 -2.36 -9.45
N GLY A 188 -12.72 -2.17 -10.77
CA GLY A 188 -13.87 -2.06 -11.65
C GLY A 188 -14.66 -0.76 -11.49
N TYR A 189 -14.09 0.28 -10.89
CA TYR A 189 -14.76 1.58 -10.77
C TYR A 189 -14.96 2.30 -12.11
N LEU A 190 -14.07 2.10 -13.10
CA LEU A 190 -14.09 2.85 -14.36
C LEU A 190 -15.40 2.69 -15.16
N PRO A 191 -15.93 1.47 -15.39
CA PRO A 191 -17.24 1.30 -16.03
C PRO A 191 -18.38 2.00 -15.27
N LYS A 192 -18.37 1.92 -13.94
CA LYS A 192 -19.38 2.57 -13.09
C LYS A 192 -19.31 4.08 -13.21
N LEU A 193 -18.12 4.67 -13.09
CA LEU A 193 -17.90 6.11 -13.26
C LEU A 193 -18.37 6.60 -14.65
N ARG A 194 -18.06 5.84 -15.71
CA ARG A 194 -18.53 6.18 -17.07
C ARG A 194 -20.05 6.13 -17.18
N SER A 195 -20.71 5.17 -16.54
CA SER A 195 -22.17 5.12 -16.50
C SER A 195 -22.77 6.35 -15.79
N LEU A 196 -22.18 6.78 -14.66
CA LEU A 196 -22.64 7.95 -13.91
C LEU A 196 -22.43 9.27 -14.67
N THR A 197 -21.33 9.39 -15.40
CA THR A 197 -20.90 10.63 -16.08
C THR A 197 -21.24 10.66 -17.57
N LYS A 198 -22.08 9.73 -18.05
CA LYS A 198 -22.43 9.56 -19.47
C LYS A 198 -21.19 9.44 -20.37
N GLY A 199 -20.15 8.78 -19.88
CA GLY A 199 -18.89 8.50 -20.56
C GLY A 199 -17.82 9.59 -20.47
N ARG A 200 -18.06 10.68 -19.72
CA ARG A 200 -17.15 11.84 -19.67
C ARG A 200 -16.13 11.79 -18.54
N GLY A 201 -16.40 10.99 -17.51
CA GLY A 201 -15.55 10.87 -16.32
C GLY A 201 -14.32 10.02 -16.57
N ILE A 202 -13.20 10.49 -16.00
CA ILE A 202 -11.92 9.78 -15.97
C ILE A 202 -11.44 9.82 -14.53
N TYR A 203 -10.70 8.81 -14.09
CA TYR A 203 -10.01 8.88 -12.82
C TYR A 203 -8.60 8.34 -12.95
N ASP A 204 -7.74 8.81 -12.06
CA ASP A 204 -6.41 8.27 -11.83
C ASP A 204 -6.27 7.90 -10.35
N MET A 205 -5.40 6.94 -10.05
CA MET A 205 -5.14 6.52 -8.67
C MET A 205 -3.66 6.22 -8.41
N GLU A 206 -3.16 6.70 -7.28
CA GLU A 206 -1.79 6.46 -6.82
C GLU A 206 -1.79 5.74 -5.47
N TYR A 207 -0.86 4.82 -5.25
CA TYR A 207 -0.72 4.14 -3.98
C TYR A 207 -0.31 5.12 -2.86
N LYS A 208 -1.08 5.20 -1.77
CA LYS A 208 -0.74 6.01 -0.60
C LYS A 208 0.09 5.23 0.41
N GLY A 209 -0.39 4.04 0.77
CA GLY A 209 0.13 3.28 1.91
C GLY A 209 -0.83 2.20 2.37
N MET A 210 -0.47 1.53 3.46
CA MET A 210 -1.31 0.53 4.12
C MET A 210 -1.95 1.14 5.36
N GLU A 211 -3.26 0.92 5.54
CA GLU A 211 -4.00 1.38 6.71
C GLU A 211 -4.64 0.21 7.46
N ARG A 212 -4.87 0.39 8.76
CA ARG A 212 -5.52 -0.63 9.60
C ARG A 212 -7.01 -0.62 9.34
N THR A 213 -7.54 -1.79 9.04
CA THR A 213 -8.96 -1.97 8.82
C THR A 213 -9.74 -1.97 10.14
N THR A 214 -10.98 -1.49 10.13
CA THR A 214 -11.89 -1.57 11.29
C THR A 214 -12.34 -3.02 11.53
N LEU A 215 -12.84 -3.32 12.73
CA LEU A 215 -13.27 -4.68 13.07
C LEU A 215 -14.43 -5.16 12.18
N ASP A 216 -15.39 -4.29 11.88
CA ASP A 216 -16.54 -4.64 11.04
C ASP A 216 -16.11 -4.90 9.60
N ARG A 217 -15.25 -4.05 9.05
CA ARG A 217 -14.72 -4.21 7.68
C ARG A 217 -13.83 -5.44 7.54
N THR A 218 -13.10 -5.80 8.59
CA THR A 218 -12.31 -7.04 8.63
C THR A 218 -13.19 -8.28 8.46
N ARG A 219 -14.40 -8.29 9.05
CA ARG A 219 -15.33 -9.41 8.91
C ARG A 219 -15.84 -9.55 7.48
N THR A 220 -16.27 -8.45 6.87
CA THR A 220 -16.70 -8.43 5.47
C THR A 220 -15.61 -8.94 4.53
N ILE A 221 -14.36 -8.49 4.74
CA ILE A 221 -13.21 -8.95 3.95
C ILE A 221 -13.00 -10.46 4.05
N LEU A 222 -13.16 -11.03 5.25
CA LEU A 222 -12.96 -12.47 5.49
C LEU A 222 -14.12 -13.31 4.95
N GLU A 223 -15.35 -12.82 5.01
CA GLU A 223 -16.55 -13.51 4.46
C GLU A 223 -16.46 -13.62 2.93
N ASP A 224 -16.09 -12.54 2.26
CA ASP A 224 -15.96 -12.50 0.80
C ASP A 224 -14.81 -13.38 0.26
N ASP A 225 -13.78 -13.67 1.06
CA ASP A 225 -12.65 -14.53 0.64
C ASP A 225 -13.03 -16.04 0.69
N GLU A 226 -14.16 -16.40 1.31
CA GLU A 226 -14.67 -17.78 1.38
C GLU A 226 -15.58 -18.16 0.18
N GLU A 227 -16.04 -17.18 -0.61
CA GLU A 227 -16.84 -17.37 -1.84
C GLU A 227 -15.98 -17.51 -3.12
#